data_AF-A0A8B3S1K2-F1
#
_entry.id   AF-A0A8B3S1K2-F1
#
_cell.length_a   1.000
_cell.length_b   1.000
_cell.length_c   1.000
_cell.angle_alpha   90.00
_cell.angle_beta   90.00
_cell.angle_gamma   90.00
#
_symmetry.space_group_name_H-M   'P 1'
#
loop_
_entity.id
_entity.type
_entity.pdbx_description
1 polymer ?
#
loop_
_entity_poly.entity_id
_entity_poly.type
_entity_poly.pdbx_seq_one_letter_code
_entity_poly.pdbx_strand_id
1 'polypeptide(L)' 'MSDETVRGFGVKVLDDLDAKVDCVIVTVAHDEFKEVGLMDVERLMPMDETPVLVDVRGMFDRVEAERSGIYYRRL' A
#
# COMPACT_ATOMS: atom_id res chain seq x y z
N MET A 1 -7.50 -14.54 9.81
CA MET A 1 -7.94 -15.43 8.71
C MET A 1 -6.75 -16.28 8.29
N SER A 2 -6.91 -17.52 7.82
CA SER A 2 -5.77 -18.29 7.30
C SER A 2 -5.50 -17.93 5.84
N ASP A 3 -4.27 -18.09 5.39
CA ASP A 3 -3.88 -17.81 4.00
C ASP A 3 -4.66 -18.65 2.99
N GLU A 4 -5.01 -19.89 3.37
CA GLU A 4 -5.82 -20.79 2.56
C GLU A 4 -7.23 -20.22 2.32
N THR A 5 -7.80 -19.56 3.34
CA THR A 5 -9.09 -18.87 3.22
C THR A 5 -9.00 -17.69 2.26
N VAL A 6 -7.92 -16.90 2.34
CA VAL A 6 -7.71 -15.73 1.47
C VAL A 6 -7.49 -16.14 0.00
N ARG A 7 -6.70 -17.19 -0.23
CA ARG A 7 -6.50 -17.78 -1.57
C ARG A 7 -7.79 -18.30 -2.18
N GLY A 8 -8.72 -18.81 -1.36
CA GLY A 8 -10.05 -19.23 -1.80
C GLY A 8 -10.91 -18.12 -2.42
N PHE A 9 -10.62 -16.84 -2.10
CA PHE A 9 -11.26 -15.68 -2.74
C PHE A 9 -10.58 -15.25 -4.06
N GLY A 10 -9.58 -15.99 -4.54
CA GLY A 10 -8.78 -15.59 -5.71
C GLY A 10 -7.80 -14.46 -5.43
N VAL A 11 -7.55 -14.17 -4.15
CA VAL A 11 -6.58 -13.15 -3.72
C VAL A 11 -5.22 -13.80 -3.53
N LYS A 12 -4.18 -13.19 -4.11
CA LYS A 12 -2.80 -13.61 -3.87
C LYS A 12 -2.32 -13.02 -2.55
N VAL A 13 -1.97 -13.90 -1.61
CA VAL A 13 -1.26 -13.52 -0.37
C VAL A 13 0.21 -13.33 -0.72
N LEU A 14 0.80 -12.26 -0.21
CA LEU A 14 2.23 -11.98 -0.30
C LEU A 14 2.79 -12.01 1.12
N ASP A 15 3.80 -12.83 1.34
CA ASP A 15 4.47 -12.95 2.64
C ASP A 15 5.42 -11.76 2.88
N ASP A 16 5.93 -11.18 1.80
CA ASP A 16 6.78 -10.00 1.79
C ASP A 16 6.27 -8.98 0.76
N LEU A 17 6.66 -7.71 0.92
CA LEU A 17 6.38 -6.62 -0.02
C LEU A 17 7.29 -6.70 -1.27
N ASP A 18 7.28 -7.83 -1.96
CA ASP A 18 8.02 -8.06 -3.22
C ASP A 18 7.06 -8.21 -4.40
N ALA A 19 6.30 -7.14 -4.64
CA ALA A 19 5.41 -7.05 -5.79
C ALA A 19 5.45 -5.66 -6.40
N LYS A 20 5.32 -5.62 -7.73
CA LYS A 20 5.13 -4.38 -8.47
C LYS A 20 3.63 -4.22 -8.74
N VAL A 21 3.08 -3.10 -8.33
CA VAL A 21 1.65 -2.79 -8.42
C VAL A 21 1.43 -1.35 -8.86
N ASP A 22 0.23 -1.08 -9.33
CA ASP A 22 -0.15 0.24 -9.82
C ASP A 22 -0.76 1.14 -8.75
N CYS A 23 -1.30 0.51 -7.71
CA CYS A 23 -2.03 1.16 -6.65
C CYS A 23 -1.89 0.37 -5.35
N VAL A 24 -1.75 1.09 -4.24
CA VAL A 24 -1.76 0.51 -2.90
C VAL A 24 -2.96 1.06 -2.14
N ILE A 25 -3.74 0.16 -1.53
CA ILE A 25 -4.87 0.49 -0.66
C ILE A 25 -4.55 0.01 0.75
N VAL A 26 -4.43 0.94 1.70
CA VAL A 26 -4.17 0.63 3.10
C VAL A 26 -5.46 0.73 3.89
N THR A 27 -6.02 -0.43 4.24
CA THR A 27 -7.36 -0.54 4.86
C THR A 27 -7.32 -0.67 6.39
N VAL A 28 -6.25 -1.21 6.94
CA VAL A 28 -6.10 -1.48 8.38
C VAL A 28 -4.67 -1.20 8.84
N ALA A 29 -4.55 -0.50 9.97
CA ALA A 29 -3.28 -0.18 10.61
C ALA A 29 -2.97 -1.21 11.71
N HIS A 30 -2.83 -2.49 11.36
CA HIS A 30 -2.28 -3.44 12.32
C HIS A 30 -0.87 -2.97 12.71
N ASP A 31 -0.45 -3.18 13.95
CA ASP A 31 0.81 -2.66 14.47
C ASP A 31 2.03 -3.07 13.61
N GLU A 32 1.94 -4.20 12.91
CA GLU A 32 2.92 -4.71 11.94
C GLU A 32 3.12 -3.79 10.72
N PHE A 33 2.13 -2.98 10.34
CA PHE A 33 2.23 -2.01 9.24
C PHE A 33 2.68 -0.63 9.69
N LYS A 34 2.88 -0.39 10.99
CA LYS A 34 3.47 0.88 11.46
C LYS A 34 4.91 1.05 11.01
N GLU A 35 5.61 -0.05 10.74
CA GLU A 35 6.98 -0.03 10.24
C GLU A 35 7.05 0.14 8.71
N VAL A 36 5.94 -0.02 8.00
CA VAL A 36 5.87 0.21 6.55
C VAL A 36 5.81 1.72 6.30
N GLY A 37 6.92 2.28 5.84
CA GLY A 37 7.04 3.69 5.52
C GLY A 37 6.50 4.03 4.12
N LEU A 38 6.35 5.32 3.85
CA LEU A 38 5.96 5.83 2.53
C LEU A 38 6.93 5.38 1.43
N MET A 39 8.23 5.32 1.74
CA MET A 39 9.26 4.84 0.81
C MET A 39 9.10 3.35 0.44
N ASP A 40 8.64 2.51 1.38
CA ASP A 40 8.40 1.10 1.09
C ASP A 40 7.23 0.94 0.14
N VAL A 41 6.17 1.73 0.34
CA VAL A 41 5.02 1.82 -0.55
C VAL A 41 5.43 2.31 -1.94
N GLU A 42 6.26 3.35 -2.02
CA GLU A 42 6.79 3.89 -3.28
C GLU A 42 7.57 2.83 -4.09
N ARG A 43 8.39 2.00 -3.43
CA ARG A 43 9.16 0.92 -4.07
C ARG A 43 8.28 -0.14 -4.75
N LEU A 44 7.04 -0.31 -4.29
CA LEU A 44 6.08 -1.24 -4.88
C LEU A 44 5.47 -0.69 -6.17
N MET A 45 5.59 0.61 -6.42
CA MET A 45 4.99 1.28 -7.57
C MET A 45 6.05 1.91 -8.49
N PRO A 46 6.99 1.12 -9.07
CA PRO A 46 8.15 1.65 -9.81
C PRO A 46 7.81 2.15 -11.23
N MET A 47 6.59 2.66 -11.46
CA MET A 47 6.12 2.99 -12.80
C MET A 47 6.50 4.40 -13.26
N ASP A 48 6.54 4.57 -14.59
CA ASP A 48 6.68 5.88 -15.25
C ASP A 48 5.39 6.73 -15.14
N GLU A 49 4.28 6.13 -14.67
CA GLU A 49 2.98 6.77 -14.42
C GLU A 49 2.81 7.18 -12.95
N THR A 50 1.84 8.04 -12.65
CA THR A 50 1.62 8.57 -11.30
C THR A 50 1.12 7.48 -10.32
N PRO A 51 1.92 7.09 -9.31
CA PRO A 51 1.52 6.08 -8.33
C PRO A 51 0.32 6.53 -7.49
N VAL A 52 -0.60 5.60 -7.17
CA VAL A 52 -1.83 5.89 -6.42
C VAL A 52 -1.79 5.24 -5.04
N LEU A 53 -1.96 6.06 -4.00
CA LEU A 53 -2.08 5.60 -2.62
C LEU A 53 -3.45 5.97 -2.05
N VAL A 54 -4.24 4.96 -1.70
CA VAL A 54 -5.51 5.11 -0.98
C VAL A 54 -5.33 4.71 0.47
N ASP A 55 -5.40 5.67 1.37
CA ASP A 55 -5.15 5.48 2.80
C ASP A 55 -6.45 5.67 3.59
N VAL A 56 -7.05 4.55 4.02
CA VAL A 56 -8.36 4.56 4.71
C VAL A 56 -8.21 5.01 6.17
N ARG A 57 -7.05 4.78 6.79
CA ARG A 57 -6.83 5.08 8.22
C ARG A 57 -6.10 6.39 8.46
N GLY A 58 -5.48 6.98 7.44
CA GLY A 58 -4.65 8.17 7.56
C GLY A 58 -3.30 7.85 8.20
N MET A 59 -2.67 6.76 7.79
CA MET A 59 -1.34 6.33 8.26
C MET A 59 -0.20 7.19 7.72
N PHE A 60 -0.37 7.80 6.54
CA PHE A 60 0.68 8.58 5.88
C PHE A 60 0.35 10.07 5.87
N ASP A 61 1.39 10.90 5.86
CA ASP A 61 1.23 12.34 5.66
C ASP A 61 0.92 12.64 4.19
N ARG A 62 -0.16 13.38 3.96
CA ARG A 62 -0.60 13.78 2.62
C ARG A 62 0.47 14.59 1.89
N VAL A 63 1.07 15.57 2.58
CA VAL A 63 1.99 16.52 1.95
C VAL A 63 3.28 15.81 1.57
N GLU A 64 3.74 14.89 2.40
CA GLU A 64 4.88 14.02 2.10
C GLU A 64 4.61 13.12 0.88
N ALA A 65 3.46 12.44 0.83
CA ALA A 65 3.06 11.60 -0.30
C ALA A 65 2.92 12.38 -1.61
N GLU A 66 2.27 13.54 -1.58
CA GLU A 66 2.13 14.38 -2.77
C GLU A 66 3.48 14.95 -3.24
N ARG A 67 4.41 15.23 -2.30
CA ARG A 67 5.79 15.67 -2.63
C ARG A 67 6.62 14.57 -3.26
N SER A 68 6.37 13.29 -2.95
CA SER A 68 7.01 12.16 -3.61
C SER A 68 6.34 11.78 -4.94
N GLY A 69 5.41 12.60 -5.44
CA GLY A 69 4.75 12.37 -6.72
C GLY A 69 3.62 11.33 -6.66
N ILE A 70 3.20 10.92 -5.47
CA ILE A 70 2.09 9.98 -5.28
C ILE A 70 0.77 10.74 -5.30
N TYR A 71 -0.19 10.25 -6.07
CA TYR A 71 -1.58 10.67 -5.96
C TYR A 71 -2.18 10.10 -4.67
N TYR A 72 -2.30 10.94 -3.65
CA TYR A 72 -2.78 10.54 -2.32
C TYR A 72 -4.27 10.82 -2.13
N ARG A 73 -5.03 9.76 -1.79
CA ARG A 73 -6.44 9.86 -1.41
C ARG A 73 -6.67 9.24 -0.03
N ARG A 74 -7.28 10.03 0.86
CA ARG A 74 -7.84 9.54 2.11
C ARG A 74 -9.35 9.31 1.94
N LEU A 75 -9.85 8.21 2.51
CA LEU A 75 -11.27 7.90 2.63
C LEU A 75 -11.81 8.24 4.02
#